data_AF-A0A535A0A2-F1
#
_entry.id   AF-A0A535A0A2-F1
#
_cell.length_a   1.000
_cell.length_b   1.000
_cell.length_c   1.000
_cell.angle_alpha   90.00
_cell.angle_beta   90.00
_cell.angle_gamma   90.00
#
_symmetry.space_group_name_H-M   'P 1'
#
loop_
_entity.id
_entity.type
_entity.pdbx_description
1 polymer ?
#
loop_
_entity_poly.entity_id
_entity_poly.type
_entity_poly.pdbx_seq_one_letter_code
_entity_poly.pdbx_strand_id
1 'polypeptide(L)'
;MTATLPAAPASKSPSRRAVLAGALGGLGALAASAMARVNQVRAAGDDNSPILVGSTFLDVQTGTYLSDSANNNTVLTAVSSSAGGHGGGTALAGASGSGYGVAGSSNSSRGVSGSSSSGYGVYGSSSSSYGVVGSSSSFVGVSGSSASDVGVSGYSSSSHGVYGSNSSSSLAASVGRSLNNSTGVQGISGSASLPAAKAKTGVYGYAAQDSSARGVIGEATSGHGVHGIATSGYAGYFAGKVYTTKFVEMQEITAPAAPGLNKARLFLRDNGGKTQLCVRFNTGGVLVIKTQP
;
A
#
# COMPACT_ATOMS: atom_id res chain seq x y z
N MET A 1 76.53 -23.09 67.14
CA MET A 1 76.33 -22.97 65.68
C MET A 1 74.98 -22.32 65.45
N THR A 2 75.01 -21.24 64.67
CA THR A 2 74.03 -20.18 64.45
C THR A 2 72.73 -20.63 63.80
N ALA A 3 71.59 -20.22 64.37
CA ALA A 3 70.29 -20.22 63.69
C ALA A 3 70.04 -18.82 63.09
N THR A 4 69.89 -18.75 61.78
CA THR A 4 69.59 -17.54 61.00
C THR A 4 68.08 -17.29 60.98
N LEU A 5 67.65 -16.12 61.46
CA LEU A 5 66.27 -15.62 61.33
C LEU A 5 66.06 -14.93 59.96
N PRO A 6 64.90 -15.09 59.31
CA PRO A 6 64.59 -14.42 58.04
C PRO A 6 64.18 -12.95 58.24
N ALA A 7 64.58 -12.09 57.32
CA ALA A 7 64.28 -10.65 57.32
C ALA A 7 62.82 -10.36 56.88
N ALA A 8 62.15 -9.46 57.59
CA ALA A 8 60.84 -8.92 57.21
C ALA A 8 60.95 -7.87 56.08
N PRO A 9 59.97 -7.77 55.16
CA PRO A 9 60.02 -6.83 54.04
C PRO A 9 59.82 -5.38 54.51
N ALA A 10 60.72 -4.48 54.09
CA ALA A 10 60.66 -3.06 54.38
C ALA A 10 59.45 -2.39 53.68
N SER A 11 58.59 -1.72 54.45
CA SER A 11 57.50 -0.91 53.92
C SER A 11 58.08 0.35 53.24
N LYS A 12 58.02 0.40 51.91
CA LYS A 12 58.44 1.57 51.14
C LYS A 12 57.36 2.64 51.21
N SER A 13 57.45 3.54 52.20
CA SER A 13 56.62 4.74 52.26
C SER A 13 56.88 5.61 51.01
N PRO A 14 55.83 6.10 50.30
CA PRO A 14 56.02 6.92 49.12
C PRO A 14 56.79 8.21 49.48
N SER A 15 57.74 8.59 48.62
CA SER A 15 58.59 9.76 48.86
C SER A 15 57.76 11.05 48.84
N ARG A 16 58.18 12.09 49.58
CA ARG A 16 57.52 13.41 49.57
C ARG A 16 57.38 13.99 48.15
N ARG A 17 58.26 13.59 47.22
CA ARG A 17 58.15 13.89 45.78
C ARG A 17 56.95 13.22 45.10
N ALA A 18 56.62 11.99 45.46
CA ALA A 18 55.44 11.29 44.93
C ALA A 18 54.13 11.91 45.44
N VAL A 19 54.09 12.37 46.68
CA VAL A 19 52.92 13.08 47.25
C VAL A 19 52.75 14.45 46.60
N LEU A 20 53.83 15.21 46.38
CA LEU A 20 53.77 16.51 45.72
C LEU A 20 53.43 16.39 44.22
N ALA A 21 53.97 15.38 43.53
CA ALA A 21 53.62 15.09 42.14
C ALA A 21 52.15 14.64 42.00
N GLY A 22 51.64 13.85 42.96
CA GLY A 22 50.22 13.49 43.02
C GLY A 22 49.30 14.68 43.32
N ALA A 23 49.70 15.59 44.20
CA ALA A 23 48.95 16.81 44.53
C ALA A 23 48.92 17.80 43.35
N LEU A 24 50.03 17.98 42.64
CA LEU A 24 50.10 18.82 41.44
C LEU A 24 49.38 18.18 40.24
N GLY A 25 49.46 16.86 40.08
CA GLY A 25 48.70 16.12 39.06
C GLY A 25 47.19 16.18 39.29
N GLY A 26 46.74 16.09 40.55
CA GLY A 26 45.33 16.23 40.93
C GLY A 26 44.79 17.65 40.73
N LEU A 27 45.57 18.69 41.05
CA LEU A 27 45.20 20.08 40.80
C LEU A 27 45.18 20.42 39.30
N GLY A 28 46.13 19.89 38.52
CA GLY A 28 46.14 20.03 37.06
C GLY A 28 44.93 19.36 36.40
N ALA A 29 44.53 18.17 36.88
CA ALA A 29 43.32 17.49 36.42
C ALA A 29 42.03 18.23 36.81
N LEU A 30 41.98 18.81 38.01
CA LEU A 30 40.82 19.62 38.45
C LEU A 30 40.70 20.90 37.62
N ALA A 31 41.81 21.61 37.38
CA ALA A 31 41.85 22.80 36.53
C ALA A 31 41.50 22.47 35.06
N ALA A 32 42.00 21.36 34.53
CA ALA A 32 41.63 20.88 33.20
C ALA A 32 40.13 20.50 33.12
N SER A 33 39.57 19.88 34.17
CA SER A 33 38.15 19.53 34.21
C SER A 33 37.21 20.73 34.35
N ALA A 34 37.68 21.83 34.94
CA ALA A 34 36.95 23.09 35.05
C ALA A 34 36.99 23.90 33.74
N MET A 35 38.11 23.84 33.01
CA MET A 35 38.26 24.50 31.70
C MET A 35 37.62 23.70 30.54
N ALA A 36 37.46 22.38 30.69
CA ALA A 36 36.90 21.50 29.67
C ALA A 36 35.38 21.28 29.79
N ARG A 37 34.73 21.73 30.87
CA ARG A 37 33.27 21.75 30.95
C ARG A 37 32.74 22.97 30.21
N VAL A 38 32.37 22.76 28.94
CA VAL A 38 31.53 23.70 28.21
C VAL A 38 30.26 23.92 29.04
N ASN A 39 30.12 25.11 29.59
CA ASN A 39 28.92 25.49 30.32
C ASN A 39 27.81 25.68 29.27
N GLN A 40 26.70 24.94 29.37
CA GLN A 40 25.55 25.20 28.51
C GLN A 40 25.01 26.59 28.85
N VAL A 41 25.15 27.54 27.92
CA VAL A 41 24.47 28.82 28.01
C VAL A 41 22.99 28.54 27.79
N ARG A 42 22.18 28.69 28.84
CA ARG A 42 20.73 28.72 28.70
C ARG A 42 20.38 29.92 27.84
N ALA A 43 19.81 29.69 26.67
CA ALA A 43 19.13 30.74 25.94
C ALA A 43 17.94 31.22 26.79
N ALA A 44 17.78 32.54 26.89
CA ALA A 44 16.90 33.27 27.81
C ALA A 44 15.52 32.60 27.98
N GLY A 45 15.05 32.47 29.23
CA GLY A 45 14.00 31.53 29.61
C GLY A 45 12.72 32.15 30.19
N ASP A 46 12.51 33.46 30.06
CA ASP A 46 11.49 34.16 30.85
C ASP A 46 10.79 35.34 30.17
N ASP A 47 11.16 35.76 28.95
CA ASP A 47 10.56 36.91 28.27
C ASP A 47 9.73 36.58 27.01
N ASN A 48 9.48 35.30 26.72
CA ASN A 48 8.81 34.83 25.50
C ASN A 48 9.51 35.29 24.19
N SER A 49 10.75 35.79 24.25
CA SER A 49 11.46 36.22 23.05
C SER A 49 11.93 35.01 22.23
N PRO A 50 11.79 35.05 20.89
CA PRO A 50 12.29 33.96 20.05
C PRO A 50 13.82 33.94 20.07
N ILE A 51 14.40 32.76 20.31
CA ILE A 51 15.82 32.53 20.08
C ILE A 51 16.04 32.49 18.57
N LEU A 52 16.61 33.57 18.02
CA LEU A 52 16.94 33.64 16.60
C LEU A 52 18.29 32.94 16.36
N VAL A 53 18.26 31.81 15.63
CA VAL A 53 19.47 31.13 15.14
C VAL A 53 19.58 31.40 13.64
N GLY A 54 20.58 32.19 13.25
CA GLY A 54 20.74 32.73 11.88
C GLY A 54 20.17 34.14 11.73
N SER A 55 20.10 34.64 10.49
CA SER A 55 19.62 35.99 10.18
C SER A 55 19.03 36.05 8.77
N THR A 56 18.14 37.01 8.52
CA THR A 56 17.54 37.26 7.21
C THR A 56 18.34 38.32 6.46
N PHE A 57 19.10 37.93 5.42
CA PHE A 57 19.69 38.89 4.48
C PHE A 57 19.10 38.69 3.08
N LEU A 58 18.99 39.77 2.30
CA LEU A 58 18.41 39.74 0.95
C LEU A 58 19.32 39.04 -0.08
N ASP A 59 20.59 38.84 0.28
CA ASP A 59 21.71 38.41 -0.56
C ASP A 59 22.40 37.14 -0.03
N VAL A 60 21.77 36.40 0.88
CA VAL A 60 22.33 35.13 1.41
C VAL A 60 22.51 34.12 0.28
N GLN A 61 23.76 33.73 0.01
CA GLN A 61 24.11 32.64 -0.90
C GLN A 61 24.42 31.31 -0.20
N THR A 62 24.38 31.26 1.13
CA THR A 62 24.77 30.10 1.95
C THR A 62 23.71 29.74 3.00
N GLY A 63 23.51 28.44 3.26
CA GLY A 63 22.53 27.97 4.25
C GLY A 63 23.15 27.72 5.63
N THR A 64 22.33 27.73 6.68
CA THR A 64 22.70 27.17 7.99
C THR A 64 22.72 25.64 7.89
N TYR A 65 23.84 25.00 8.23
CA TYR A 65 24.00 23.55 8.19
C TYR A 65 24.17 22.98 9.59
N LEU A 66 23.27 22.06 9.97
CA LEU A 66 23.37 21.28 11.20
C LEU A 66 23.65 19.83 10.80
N SER A 67 24.73 19.23 11.30
CA SER A 67 25.11 17.86 10.95
C SER A 67 25.80 17.12 12.09
N ASP A 68 25.51 15.83 12.19
CA ASP A 68 26.31 14.86 12.92
C ASP A 68 26.88 13.83 11.94
N SER A 69 28.19 13.60 12.00
CA SER A 69 28.91 12.61 11.19
C SER A 69 29.57 11.52 12.04
N ALA A 70 29.44 11.59 13.37
CA ALA A 70 30.19 10.75 14.29
C ALA A 70 29.39 9.56 14.82
N ASN A 71 28.09 9.74 15.11
CA ASN A 71 27.34 8.72 15.85
C ASN A 71 25.87 8.52 15.45
N ASN A 72 25.43 9.09 14.32
CA ASN A 72 24.06 8.98 13.81
C ASN A 72 22.99 9.42 14.81
N ASN A 73 23.32 10.35 15.72
CA ASN A 73 22.37 10.85 16.70
C ASN A 73 21.44 11.91 16.07
N THR A 74 20.33 12.20 16.76
CA THR A 74 19.41 13.24 16.33
C THR A 74 20.09 14.61 16.37
N VAL A 75 20.19 15.24 15.19
CA VAL A 75 20.81 16.57 15.03
C VAL A 75 19.85 17.70 15.43
N LEU A 76 18.56 17.55 15.12
CA LEU A 76 17.52 18.53 15.42
C LEU A 76 16.23 17.80 15.83
N THR A 77 15.68 18.20 16.97
CA THR A 77 14.35 17.80 17.43
C THR A 77 13.52 19.07 17.65
N ALA A 78 12.37 19.17 16.99
CA ALA A 78 11.38 20.20 17.26
C ALA A 78 10.16 19.56 17.91
N VAL A 79 9.78 20.04 19.10
CA VAL A 79 8.61 19.57 19.83
C VAL A 79 7.72 20.77 20.12
N SER A 80 6.47 20.70 19.66
CA SER A 80 5.40 21.57 20.13
C SER A 80 4.46 20.74 20.97
N SER A 81 4.37 21.06 22.26
CA SER A 81 3.49 20.37 23.20
C SER A 81 2.82 21.40 24.08
N SER A 82 1.51 21.26 24.28
CA SER A 82 0.73 22.18 25.10
C SER A 82 0.53 21.56 26.48
N ALA A 83 1.22 22.08 27.49
CA ALA A 83 1.02 21.68 28.89
C ALA A 83 -0.28 22.24 29.52
N GLY A 84 -1.03 23.09 28.80
CA GLY A 84 -2.15 23.88 29.35
C GLY A 84 -3.45 23.87 28.54
N GLY A 85 -3.69 22.88 27.66
CA GLY A 85 -5.00 22.73 27.00
C GLY A 85 -5.31 23.69 25.82
N HIS A 86 -4.35 24.51 25.39
CA HIS A 86 -4.44 25.25 24.12
C HIS A 86 -3.93 24.35 22.98
N GLY A 87 -4.85 23.67 22.27
CA GLY A 87 -4.50 22.71 21.23
C GLY A 87 -3.87 23.33 19.97
N GLY A 88 -3.00 22.56 19.29
CA GLY A 88 -2.65 22.77 17.87
C GLY A 88 -1.44 23.67 17.57
N GLY A 89 -0.30 23.48 18.24
CA GLY A 89 0.95 24.17 17.86
C GLY A 89 1.69 23.50 16.70
N THR A 90 2.35 24.28 15.85
CA THR A 90 3.23 23.79 14.78
C THR A 90 4.66 23.72 15.29
N ALA A 91 5.24 22.52 15.37
CA ALA A 91 6.63 22.35 15.78
C ALA A 91 7.64 22.80 14.71
N LEU A 92 7.31 22.61 13.43
CA LEU A 92 8.14 22.95 12.28
C LEU A 92 7.25 23.36 11.11
N ALA A 93 7.55 24.50 10.48
CA ALA A 93 6.92 24.95 9.24
C ALA A 93 8.01 25.24 8.21
N GLY A 94 7.91 24.61 7.03
CA GLY A 94 8.76 24.91 5.87
C GLY A 94 7.91 25.42 4.72
N ALA A 95 8.30 26.54 4.12
CA ALA A 95 7.58 27.17 3.02
C ALA A 95 8.56 27.62 1.94
N SER A 96 8.17 27.46 0.68
CA SER A 96 8.91 27.94 -0.48
C SER A 96 7.93 28.32 -1.58
N GLY A 97 8.19 29.42 -2.29
CA GLY A 97 7.34 29.88 -3.39
C GLY A 97 7.64 29.25 -4.75
N SER A 98 8.79 28.59 -4.88
CA SER A 98 9.27 28.05 -6.17
C SER A 98 9.98 26.69 -6.07
N GLY A 99 10.21 26.18 -4.86
CA GLY A 99 10.88 24.91 -4.61
C GLY A 99 10.25 24.12 -3.47
N TYR A 100 11.01 23.19 -2.89
CA TYR A 100 10.56 22.42 -1.73
C TYR A 100 10.54 23.29 -0.48
N GLY A 101 9.40 23.36 0.22
CA GLY A 101 9.36 23.92 1.58
C GLY A 101 10.11 23.03 2.58
N VAL A 102 10.05 21.71 2.38
CA VAL A 102 10.80 20.68 3.13
C VAL A 102 11.19 19.57 2.15
N ALA A 103 12.44 19.13 2.20
CA ALA A 103 12.93 17.98 1.45
C ALA A 103 13.60 16.99 2.43
N GLY A 104 13.10 15.76 2.48
CA GLY A 104 13.70 14.68 3.25
C GLY A 104 14.18 13.55 2.33
N SER A 105 15.42 13.11 2.50
CA SER A 105 16.02 12.05 1.71
C SER A 105 16.71 11.02 2.61
N SER A 106 16.70 9.76 2.18
CA SER A 106 17.40 8.67 2.84
C SER A 106 17.70 7.58 1.81
N ASN A 107 18.87 6.95 1.90
CA ASN A 107 19.30 5.90 0.97
C ASN A 107 18.88 4.49 1.41
N SER A 108 18.48 4.32 2.67
CA SER A 108 18.23 3.00 3.28
C SER A 108 16.94 2.92 4.09
N SER A 109 16.26 4.05 4.32
CA SER A 109 15.04 4.11 5.12
C SER A 109 14.10 5.22 4.62
N ARG A 110 13.09 5.57 5.43
CA ARG A 110 12.14 6.64 5.13
C ARG A 110 12.87 7.99 5.21
N GLY A 111 12.89 8.75 4.11
CA GLY A 111 13.35 10.14 4.13
C GLY A 111 12.42 11.06 4.92
N VAL A 112 11.11 10.75 4.91
CA VAL A 112 10.07 11.41 5.70
C VAL A 112 9.09 10.36 6.21
N SER A 113 8.65 10.48 7.47
CA SER A 113 7.62 9.62 8.06
C SER A 113 6.61 10.48 8.81
N GLY A 114 5.37 10.50 8.35
CA GLY A 114 4.26 11.17 9.03
C GLY A 114 3.32 10.15 9.68
N SER A 115 2.91 10.39 10.92
CA SER A 115 2.04 9.50 11.69
C SER A 115 1.06 10.30 12.53
N SER A 116 -0.18 9.86 12.61
CA SER A 116 -1.23 10.47 13.44
C SER A 116 -2.18 9.38 13.92
N SER A 117 -2.69 9.50 15.15
CA SER A 117 -3.62 8.54 15.75
C SER A 117 -5.09 8.83 15.44
N SER A 118 -5.41 10.07 15.06
CA SER A 118 -6.79 10.53 14.88
C SER A 118 -7.02 11.32 13.60
N GLY A 119 -5.99 11.50 12.76
CA GLY A 119 -6.09 12.26 11.51
C GLY A 119 -5.06 11.80 10.49
N TYR A 120 -4.77 12.66 9.51
CA TYR A 120 -3.78 12.35 8.49
C TYR A 120 -2.36 12.39 9.08
N GLY A 121 -1.59 11.32 8.90
CA GLY A 121 -0.14 11.37 9.15
C GLY A 121 0.57 12.25 8.13
N VAL A 122 0.11 12.22 6.87
CA VAL A 122 0.56 13.08 5.77
C VAL A 122 -0.68 13.49 4.98
N TYR A 123 -0.81 14.78 4.68
CA TYR A 123 -1.86 15.33 3.83
C TYR A 123 -1.19 16.12 2.69
N GLY A 124 -1.49 15.76 1.46
CA GLY A 124 -1.03 16.48 0.27
C GLY A 124 -2.21 16.91 -0.58
N SER A 125 -2.19 18.16 -1.03
CA SER A 125 -3.25 18.78 -1.81
C SER A 125 -2.65 19.67 -2.89
N SER A 126 -3.28 19.69 -4.05
CA SER A 126 -2.93 20.56 -5.18
C SER A 126 -4.19 20.85 -5.99
N SER A 127 -4.32 22.09 -6.46
CA SER A 127 -5.48 22.54 -7.25
C SER A 127 -5.33 22.31 -8.75
N SER A 128 -4.11 22.03 -9.22
CA SER A 128 -3.79 21.94 -10.64
C SER A 128 -2.97 20.70 -11.03
N SER A 129 -2.55 19.90 -10.05
CA SER A 129 -1.74 18.70 -10.28
C SER A 129 -1.90 17.69 -9.15
N TYR A 130 -0.97 16.74 -9.03
CA TYR A 130 -0.97 15.74 -7.96
C TYR A 130 -0.65 16.38 -6.60
N GLY A 131 -1.51 16.17 -5.60
CA GLY A 131 -1.19 16.52 -4.22
C GLY A 131 -0.14 15.61 -3.60
N VAL A 132 -0.13 14.33 -4.00
CA VAL A 132 0.84 13.31 -3.59
C VAL A 132 1.15 12.40 -4.79
N VAL A 133 2.41 12.05 -4.99
CA VAL A 133 2.86 11.07 -5.98
C VAL A 133 3.68 10.00 -5.25
N GLY A 134 3.33 8.72 -5.44
CA GLY A 134 4.17 7.60 -5.03
C GLY A 134 4.66 6.84 -6.24
N SER A 135 5.96 6.59 -6.30
CA SER A 135 6.62 5.92 -7.42
C SER A 135 7.69 4.96 -6.89
N SER A 136 7.84 3.82 -7.56
CA SER A 136 8.89 2.84 -7.28
C SER A 136 9.24 2.11 -8.57
N SER A 137 10.52 1.87 -8.80
CA SER A 137 11.03 1.19 -10.02
C SER A 137 11.00 -0.34 -9.92
N SER A 138 10.92 -0.89 -8.72
CA SER A 138 11.05 -2.33 -8.47
C SER A 138 9.93 -2.93 -7.61
N PHE A 139 9.11 -2.09 -6.98
CA PHE A 139 8.09 -2.51 -6.01
C PHE A 139 6.85 -1.61 -6.07
N VAL A 140 6.02 -1.65 -5.03
CA VAL A 140 4.80 -0.86 -4.90
C VAL A 140 5.15 0.62 -4.67
N GLY A 141 4.67 1.50 -5.54
CA GLY A 141 4.83 2.96 -5.37
C GLY A 141 3.91 3.54 -4.29
N VAL A 142 2.70 3.00 -4.13
CA VAL A 142 1.71 3.39 -3.11
C VAL A 142 1.00 2.14 -2.58
N SER A 143 0.99 1.97 -1.26
CA SER A 143 0.26 0.89 -0.59
C SER A 143 -0.70 1.50 0.44
N GLY A 144 -1.97 1.11 0.39
CA GLY A 144 -2.97 1.45 1.39
C GLY A 144 -3.58 0.20 2.00
N SER A 145 -3.80 0.23 3.31
CA SER A 145 -4.32 -0.91 4.08
C SER A 145 -5.18 -0.40 5.23
N SER A 146 -6.30 -1.06 5.48
CA SER A 146 -7.17 -0.81 6.63
C SER A 146 -7.68 -2.14 7.17
N ALA A 147 -7.79 -2.26 8.49
CA ALA A 147 -8.23 -3.49 9.15
C ALA A 147 -9.75 -3.64 9.19
N SER A 148 -10.49 -2.53 9.14
CA SER A 148 -11.93 -2.50 9.37
C SER A 148 -12.72 -1.75 8.30
N ASP A 149 -12.05 -1.09 7.35
CA ASP A 149 -12.70 -0.25 6.35
C ASP A 149 -11.88 -0.20 5.03
N VAL A 150 -12.12 0.81 4.20
CA VAL A 150 -11.45 1.03 2.92
C VAL A 150 -9.97 1.37 3.12
N GLY A 151 -9.08 0.56 2.54
CA GLY A 151 -7.63 0.82 2.54
C GLY A 151 -7.20 1.91 1.54
N VAL A 152 -7.89 2.01 0.39
CA VAL A 152 -7.68 3.04 -0.64
C VAL A 152 -9.02 3.40 -1.25
N SER A 153 -9.35 4.69 -1.27
CA SER A 153 -10.56 5.23 -1.93
C SER A 153 -10.15 6.20 -3.03
N GLY A 154 -10.77 6.09 -4.21
CA GLY A 154 -10.58 7.00 -5.33
C GLY A 154 -11.92 7.55 -5.79
N TYR A 155 -12.01 8.87 -5.94
CA TYR A 155 -13.24 9.57 -6.30
C TYR A 155 -12.95 10.66 -7.32
N SER A 156 -13.82 10.79 -8.32
CA SER A 156 -13.82 11.90 -9.27
C SER A 156 -15.25 12.13 -9.76
N SER A 157 -15.66 13.40 -9.87
CA SER A 157 -16.97 13.79 -10.38
C SER A 157 -16.99 14.05 -11.89
N SER A 158 -15.82 14.11 -12.53
CA SER A 158 -15.67 14.49 -13.95
C SER A 158 -14.78 13.53 -14.74
N SER A 159 -14.17 12.53 -14.08
CA SER A 159 -13.29 11.55 -14.70
C SER A 159 -13.27 10.25 -13.88
N HIS A 160 -12.24 9.42 -14.06
CA HIS A 160 -12.05 8.17 -13.35
C HIS A 160 -11.66 8.42 -11.89
N GLY A 161 -12.36 7.80 -10.94
CA GLY A 161 -11.92 7.79 -9.53
C GLY A 161 -10.63 6.98 -9.33
N VAL A 162 -10.48 5.88 -10.09
CA VAL A 162 -9.28 5.04 -10.15
C VAL A 162 -9.05 4.64 -11.61
N TYR A 163 -7.83 4.84 -12.11
CA TYR A 163 -7.41 4.42 -13.44
C TYR A 163 -6.17 3.52 -13.32
N GLY A 164 -6.33 2.24 -13.67
CA GLY A 164 -5.25 1.26 -13.66
C GLY A 164 -4.87 0.87 -15.08
N SER A 165 -3.59 0.98 -15.41
CA SER A 165 -3.04 0.55 -16.70
C SER A 165 -1.77 -0.27 -16.51
N ASN A 166 -1.52 -1.18 -17.46
CA ASN A 166 -0.32 -2.00 -17.48
C ASN A 166 -0.02 -2.38 -18.93
N SER A 167 1.25 -2.28 -19.34
CA SER A 167 1.71 -2.57 -20.71
C SER A 167 2.25 -4.00 -20.87
N SER A 168 2.27 -4.80 -19.81
CA SER A 168 2.65 -6.22 -19.90
C SER A 168 1.60 -7.03 -20.67
N SER A 169 2.07 -7.95 -21.51
CA SER A 169 1.21 -8.90 -22.25
C SER A 169 0.69 -10.06 -21.42
N SER A 170 1.20 -10.24 -20.19
CA SER A 170 0.92 -11.41 -19.35
C SER A 170 0.34 -11.07 -17.98
N LEU A 171 0.23 -9.79 -17.63
CA LEU A 171 -0.22 -9.34 -16.32
C LEU A 171 -1.41 -8.39 -16.43
N ALA A 172 -2.39 -8.57 -15.54
CA ALA A 172 -3.53 -7.67 -15.46
C ALA A 172 -3.12 -6.30 -14.90
N ALA A 173 -3.74 -5.24 -15.41
CA ALA A 173 -3.60 -3.89 -14.85
C ALA A 173 -4.27 -3.76 -13.47
N SER A 174 -5.31 -4.55 -13.21
CA SER A 174 -6.00 -4.60 -11.93
C SER A 174 -6.43 -6.04 -11.62
N VAL A 175 -6.38 -6.40 -10.34
CA VAL A 175 -6.77 -7.73 -9.86
C VAL A 175 -7.62 -7.55 -8.61
N GLY A 176 -8.88 -8.00 -8.65
CA GLY A 176 -9.70 -8.16 -7.46
C GLY A 176 -9.63 -9.59 -6.96
N ARG A 177 -9.24 -9.78 -5.70
CA ARG A 177 -9.09 -11.10 -5.09
C ARG A 177 -9.75 -11.13 -3.73
N SER A 178 -10.58 -12.15 -3.52
CA SER A 178 -11.19 -12.45 -2.23
C SER A 178 -10.99 -13.92 -1.88
N LEU A 179 -10.47 -14.19 -0.69
CA LEU A 179 -10.11 -15.56 -0.25
C LEU A 179 -11.26 -16.29 0.46
N ASN A 180 -12.21 -15.55 1.04
CA ASN A 180 -13.18 -16.11 1.98
C ASN A 180 -14.56 -16.35 1.35
N ASN A 181 -14.62 -17.16 0.28
CA ASN A 181 -15.87 -17.49 -0.42
C ASN A 181 -16.71 -16.23 -0.77
N SER A 182 -16.10 -15.12 -1.15
CA SER A 182 -16.80 -13.85 -1.42
C SER A 182 -16.55 -13.39 -2.87
N THR A 183 -16.83 -12.12 -3.16
CA THR A 183 -16.63 -11.50 -4.47
C THR A 183 -15.24 -10.86 -4.57
N GLY A 184 -14.51 -11.08 -5.67
CA GLY A 184 -13.24 -10.42 -5.96
C GLY A 184 -13.39 -8.97 -6.46
N VAL A 185 -14.26 -8.76 -7.45
CA VAL A 185 -14.61 -7.45 -8.03
C VAL A 185 -16.12 -7.29 -8.06
N GLN A 186 -16.63 -6.18 -7.53
CA GLN A 186 -18.06 -5.86 -7.54
C GLN A 186 -18.34 -4.56 -8.28
N GLY A 187 -19.09 -4.62 -9.39
CA GLY A 187 -19.59 -3.48 -10.14
C GLY A 187 -21.06 -3.23 -9.84
N ILE A 188 -21.44 -2.00 -9.52
CA ILE A 188 -22.80 -1.64 -9.07
C ILE A 188 -23.30 -0.42 -9.85
N SER A 189 -24.58 -0.44 -10.23
CA SER A 189 -25.26 0.67 -10.88
C SER A 189 -26.70 0.82 -10.37
N GLY A 190 -27.12 2.03 -10.03
CA GLY A 190 -28.51 2.33 -9.65
C GLY A 190 -28.97 1.94 -8.24
N SER A 191 -28.08 1.38 -7.40
CA SER A 191 -28.41 1.02 -6.02
C SER A 191 -28.03 2.14 -5.04
N ALA A 192 -28.95 2.53 -4.14
CA ALA A 192 -28.69 3.54 -3.11
C ALA A 192 -27.75 3.04 -1.99
N SER A 193 -27.69 1.72 -1.76
CA SER A 193 -26.78 1.07 -0.82
C SER A 193 -25.95 0.01 -1.53
N LEU A 194 -24.75 -0.28 -1.03
CA LEU A 194 -23.90 -1.34 -1.55
C LEU A 194 -24.60 -2.71 -1.38
N PRO A 195 -24.93 -3.46 -2.45
CA PRO A 195 -25.50 -4.79 -2.34
C PRO A 195 -24.48 -5.78 -1.75
N ALA A 196 -24.95 -6.77 -1.00
CA ALA A 196 -24.10 -7.82 -0.46
C ALA A 196 -23.34 -8.56 -1.58
N ALA A 197 -22.03 -8.75 -1.37
CA ALA A 197 -21.18 -9.52 -2.26
C ALA A 197 -21.74 -10.95 -2.45
N LYS A 198 -21.69 -11.45 -3.68
CA LYS A 198 -22.08 -12.84 -3.96
C LYS A 198 -20.95 -13.77 -3.60
N ALA A 199 -21.31 -14.87 -2.95
CA ALA A 199 -20.33 -15.86 -2.52
C ALA A 199 -19.62 -16.49 -3.72
N LYS A 200 -18.33 -16.83 -3.55
CA LYS A 200 -17.50 -17.55 -4.53
C LYS A 200 -17.53 -16.94 -5.94
N THR A 201 -17.45 -15.62 -6.03
CA THR A 201 -17.62 -14.89 -7.28
C THR A 201 -16.34 -14.15 -7.64
N GLY A 202 -15.84 -14.32 -8.87
CA GLY A 202 -14.72 -13.51 -9.36
C GLY A 202 -15.17 -12.07 -9.58
N VAL A 203 -16.14 -11.88 -10.48
CA VAL A 203 -16.72 -10.59 -10.84
C VAL A 203 -18.24 -10.64 -10.66
N TYR A 204 -18.79 -9.72 -9.84
CA TYR A 204 -20.22 -9.55 -9.65
C TYR A 204 -20.67 -8.21 -10.20
N GLY A 205 -21.49 -8.22 -11.26
CA GLY A 205 -22.15 -7.02 -11.76
C GLY A 205 -23.61 -6.95 -11.31
N TYR A 206 -24.00 -5.83 -10.71
CA TYR A 206 -25.36 -5.57 -10.24
C TYR A 206 -25.88 -4.23 -10.76
N ALA A 207 -27.02 -4.25 -11.43
CA ALA A 207 -27.70 -3.05 -11.92
C ALA A 207 -29.20 -3.18 -11.62
N ALA A 208 -29.79 -2.12 -11.03
CA ALA A 208 -31.15 -2.14 -10.49
C ALA A 208 -31.96 -0.88 -10.78
N GLN A 209 -31.81 -0.32 -11.98
CA GLN A 209 -32.55 0.88 -12.42
C GLN A 209 -33.91 0.53 -13.02
N ASP A 210 -33.90 -0.17 -14.16
CA ASP A 210 -35.08 -0.45 -14.99
C ASP A 210 -34.82 -1.64 -15.93
N SER A 211 -35.74 -1.88 -16.90
CA SER A 211 -35.65 -2.99 -17.86
C SER A 211 -34.48 -2.90 -18.85
N SER A 212 -33.84 -1.74 -18.98
CA SER A 212 -32.65 -1.54 -19.79
C SER A 212 -31.35 -1.76 -19.02
N ALA A 213 -31.42 -1.95 -17.70
CA ALA A 213 -30.26 -2.15 -16.84
C ALA A 213 -29.44 -3.38 -17.23
N ARG A 214 -28.11 -3.26 -17.16
CA ARG A 214 -27.15 -4.32 -17.49
C ARG A 214 -26.21 -4.52 -16.33
N GLY A 215 -26.22 -5.71 -15.73
CA GLY A 215 -25.28 -6.05 -14.65
C GLY A 215 -23.84 -6.14 -15.16
N VAL A 216 -23.62 -6.88 -16.25
CA VAL A 216 -22.33 -6.99 -16.96
C VAL A 216 -22.61 -6.94 -18.45
N ILE A 217 -21.81 -6.15 -19.18
CA ILE A 217 -21.83 -6.10 -20.65
C ILE A 217 -20.47 -6.60 -21.14
N GLY A 218 -20.49 -7.54 -22.08
CA GLY A 218 -19.32 -7.94 -22.86
C GLY A 218 -19.52 -7.55 -24.31
N GLU A 219 -18.58 -6.80 -24.87
CA GLU A 219 -18.60 -6.33 -26.25
C GLU A 219 -17.21 -6.55 -26.86
N ALA A 220 -17.17 -7.05 -28.10
CA ALA A 220 -15.94 -7.25 -28.85
C ALA A 220 -16.21 -6.93 -30.33
N THR A 221 -15.29 -6.22 -30.98
CA THR A 221 -15.36 -5.90 -32.42
C THR A 221 -15.07 -7.13 -33.29
N SER A 222 -14.29 -8.07 -32.76
CA SER A 222 -14.01 -9.38 -33.34
C SER A 222 -13.82 -10.38 -32.21
N GLY A 223 -14.26 -11.63 -32.39
CA GLY A 223 -14.20 -12.68 -31.37
C GLY A 223 -15.42 -12.71 -30.44
N HIS A 224 -15.20 -13.03 -29.17
CA HIS A 224 -16.27 -13.26 -28.20
C HIS A 224 -16.40 -12.07 -27.24
N GLY A 225 -17.58 -11.43 -27.19
CA GLY A 225 -17.85 -10.41 -26.16
C GLY A 225 -17.82 -11.00 -24.74
N VAL A 226 -18.24 -12.26 -24.59
CA VAL A 226 -18.07 -13.06 -23.37
C VAL A 226 -17.56 -14.44 -23.75
N HIS A 227 -16.40 -14.83 -23.23
CA HIS A 227 -15.79 -16.14 -23.47
C HIS A 227 -15.82 -16.97 -22.17
N GLY A 228 -16.76 -17.91 -22.07
CA GLY A 228 -16.83 -18.85 -20.96
C GLY A 228 -15.99 -20.10 -21.24
N ILE A 229 -15.13 -20.48 -20.29
CA ILE A 229 -14.34 -21.73 -20.34
C ILE A 229 -14.56 -22.47 -19.03
N ALA A 230 -14.86 -23.77 -19.12
CA ALA A 230 -14.93 -24.67 -17.98
C ALA A 230 -14.25 -26.00 -18.34
N THR A 231 -13.29 -26.44 -17.53
CA THR A 231 -12.62 -27.74 -17.72
C THR A 231 -13.53 -28.91 -17.32
N SER A 232 -14.39 -28.66 -16.33
CA SER A 232 -15.48 -29.54 -15.92
C SER A 232 -16.70 -28.68 -15.60
N GLY A 233 -17.91 -29.19 -15.87
CA GLY A 233 -19.15 -28.46 -15.64
C GLY A 233 -19.60 -27.60 -16.82
N TYR A 234 -20.14 -26.41 -16.53
CA TYR A 234 -20.79 -25.54 -17.51
C TYR A 234 -20.00 -24.24 -17.68
N ALA A 235 -19.73 -23.85 -18.93
CA ALA A 235 -19.09 -22.58 -19.27
C ALA A 235 -19.98 -21.34 -19.02
N GLY A 236 -21.30 -21.54 -18.90
CA GLY A 236 -22.27 -20.50 -18.59
C GLY A 236 -23.49 -21.06 -17.87
N TYR A 237 -24.11 -20.24 -17.01
CA TYR A 237 -25.33 -20.56 -16.29
C TYR A 237 -26.31 -19.38 -16.39
N PHE A 238 -27.52 -19.64 -16.88
CA PHE A 238 -28.55 -18.62 -17.07
C PHE A 238 -29.80 -19.00 -16.31
N ALA A 239 -30.01 -18.39 -15.14
CA ALA A 239 -31.25 -18.51 -14.37
C ALA A 239 -32.29 -17.52 -14.90
N GLY A 240 -32.91 -17.85 -16.03
CA GLY A 240 -33.89 -17.01 -16.70
C GLY A 240 -34.07 -17.37 -18.16
N LYS A 241 -34.82 -16.54 -18.87
CA LYS A 241 -34.98 -16.67 -20.32
C LYS A 241 -33.70 -16.20 -21.01
N VAL A 242 -33.27 -16.94 -22.04
CA VAL A 242 -32.18 -16.53 -22.91
C VAL A 242 -32.80 -15.95 -24.18
N TYR A 243 -32.43 -14.72 -24.52
CA TYR A 243 -32.87 -14.03 -25.71
C TYR A 243 -31.69 -13.81 -26.66
N THR A 244 -31.84 -14.26 -27.91
CA THR A 244 -30.84 -14.10 -28.98
C THR A 244 -31.50 -13.41 -30.17
N THR A 245 -30.88 -12.35 -30.69
CA THR A 245 -31.37 -11.63 -31.88
C THR A 245 -30.89 -12.25 -33.20
N LYS A 246 -29.94 -13.19 -33.12
CA LYS A 246 -29.35 -13.93 -34.24
C LYS A 246 -29.52 -15.44 -33.98
N PHE A 247 -28.72 -16.25 -34.67
CA PHE A 247 -28.73 -17.69 -34.52
C PHE A 247 -27.82 -18.16 -33.37
N VAL A 248 -28.02 -19.42 -32.96
CA VAL A 248 -27.10 -20.16 -32.09
C VAL A 248 -26.26 -21.05 -33.00
N GLU A 249 -24.98 -20.72 -33.11
CA GLU A 249 -24.01 -21.58 -33.80
C GLU A 249 -23.64 -22.76 -32.91
N MET A 250 -23.57 -23.96 -33.47
CA MET A 250 -23.25 -25.18 -32.73
C MET A 250 -22.27 -26.04 -33.53
N GLN A 251 -21.29 -26.61 -32.85
CA GLN A 251 -20.33 -27.53 -33.47
C GLN A 251 -20.79 -28.98 -33.26
N GLU A 252 -20.55 -29.83 -34.26
CA GLU A 252 -20.73 -31.27 -34.13
C GLU A 252 -19.88 -31.84 -33.00
N ILE A 253 -20.50 -32.73 -32.22
CA ILE A 253 -19.85 -33.44 -31.12
C ILE A 253 -20.22 -34.92 -31.16
N THR A 254 -19.42 -35.73 -30.48
CA THR A 254 -19.85 -37.09 -30.12
C THR A 254 -21.09 -37.01 -29.24
N ALA A 255 -22.04 -37.93 -29.45
CA ALA A 255 -23.28 -37.96 -28.70
C ALA A 255 -23.00 -37.90 -27.17
N PRO A 256 -23.44 -36.84 -26.48
CA PRO A 256 -23.07 -36.64 -25.08
C PRO A 256 -23.80 -37.66 -24.22
N ALA A 257 -23.29 -37.99 -23.04
CA ALA A 257 -23.98 -38.88 -22.08
C ALA A 257 -25.44 -38.45 -21.81
N ALA A 258 -26.29 -39.37 -21.34
CA ALA A 258 -27.66 -39.02 -20.99
C ALA A 258 -27.66 -37.95 -19.86
N PRO A 259 -28.51 -36.92 -19.92
CA PRO A 259 -28.69 -36.01 -18.80
C PRO A 259 -29.43 -36.70 -17.64
N GLY A 260 -29.40 -36.09 -16.45
CA GLY A 260 -30.23 -36.52 -15.32
C GLY A 260 -31.73 -36.37 -15.57
N LEU A 261 -32.55 -36.76 -14.59
CA LEU A 261 -34.02 -36.66 -14.66
C LEU A 261 -34.48 -35.24 -15.05
N ASN A 262 -35.59 -35.16 -15.79
CA ASN A 262 -36.27 -33.91 -16.18
C ASN A 262 -35.39 -32.93 -16.98
N LYS A 263 -34.42 -33.47 -17.74
CA LYS A 263 -33.51 -32.68 -18.58
C LYS A 263 -33.40 -33.29 -19.98
N ALA A 264 -33.06 -32.44 -20.93
CA ALA A 264 -32.72 -32.84 -22.30
C ALA A 264 -31.43 -32.12 -22.73
N ARG A 265 -30.72 -32.70 -23.71
CA ARG A 265 -29.53 -32.10 -24.34
C ARG A 265 -29.80 -31.89 -25.81
N LEU A 266 -29.64 -30.65 -26.29
CA LEU A 266 -29.64 -30.30 -27.71
C LEU A 266 -28.19 -30.31 -28.22
N PHE A 267 -27.92 -31.00 -29.32
CA PHE A 267 -26.58 -31.09 -29.88
C PHE A 267 -26.61 -31.42 -31.37
N LEU A 268 -25.47 -31.21 -32.04
CA LEU A 268 -25.22 -31.69 -33.40
C LEU A 268 -24.28 -32.90 -33.35
N ARG A 269 -24.48 -33.86 -34.26
CA ARG A 269 -23.54 -34.99 -34.46
C ARG A 269 -23.32 -35.26 -35.94
N ASP A 270 -22.14 -35.76 -36.26
CA ASP A 270 -21.86 -36.32 -37.59
C ASP A 270 -22.57 -37.66 -37.78
N ASN A 271 -23.08 -37.87 -38.99
CA ASN A 271 -23.67 -39.12 -39.46
C ASN A 271 -23.14 -39.44 -40.87
N GLY A 272 -21.84 -39.72 -40.96
CA GLY A 272 -21.20 -40.13 -42.21
C GLY A 272 -21.04 -38.96 -43.19
N GLY A 273 -20.58 -37.81 -42.69
CA GLY A 273 -20.40 -36.58 -43.46
C GLY A 273 -21.66 -35.70 -43.53
N LYS A 274 -22.73 -36.07 -42.81
CA LYS A 274 -23.96 -35.27 -42.72
C LYS A 274 -24.22 -34.87 -41.27
N THR A 275 -24.52 -33.60 -41.05
CA THR A 275 -24.89 -33.10 -39.73
C THR A 275 -26.31 -33.51 -39.35
N GLN A 276 -26.51 -33.97 -38.12
CA GLN A 276 -27.82 -34.21 -37.52
C GLN A 276 -28.10 -33.30 -36.34
N LEU A 277 -29.28 -32.66 -36.32
CA LEU A 277 -29.80 -31.97 -35.14
C LEU A 277 -30.51 -32.98 -34.23
N CYS A 278 -30.02 -33.10 -33.00
CA CYS A 278 -30.44 -34.15 -32.08
C CYS A 278 -30.87 -33.62 -30.72
N VAL A 279 -31.81 -34.34 -30.09
CA VAL A 279 -32.17 -34.19 -28.68
C VAL A 279 -31.97 -35.51 -27.96
N ARG A 280 -31.25 -35.51 -26.83
CA ARG A 280 -31.08 -36.68 -25.96
C ARG A 280 -31.79 -36.48 -24.62
N PHE A 281 -32.60 -37.46 -24.23
CA PHE A 281 -33.31 -37.50 -22.95
C PHE A 281 -32.63 -38.43 -21.93
N ASN A 282 -33.13 -38.44 -20.68
CA ASN A 282 -32.52 -39.18 -19.57
C ASN A 282 -32.48 -40.71 -19.78
N THR A 283 -33.39 -41.28 -20.56
CA THR A 283 -33.47 -42.73 -20.84
C THR A 283 -32.39 -43.21 -21.80
N GLY A 284 -31.53 -42.30 -22.28
CA GLY A 284 -30.41 -42.61 -23.15
C GLY A 284 -30.72 -42.54 -24.64
N GLY A 285 -32.00 -42.54 -25.03
CA GLY A 285 -32.44 -42.42 -26.42
C GLY A 285 -32.08 -41.06 -27.04
N VAL A 286 -31.64 -41.08 -28.30
CA VAL A 286 -31.38 -39.88 -29.12
C VAL A 286 -32.48 -39.76 -30.16
N LEU A 287 -33.23 -38.67 -30.12
CA LEU A 287 -34.16 -38.27 -31.17
C LEU A 287 -33.41 -37.41 -32.19
N VAL A 288 -33.46 -37.81 -33.45
CA VAL A 288 -33.01 -36.98 -34.58
C VAL A 288 -34.18 -36.11 -35.01
N ILE A 289 -34.05 -34.79 -34.86
CA ILE A 289 -35.06 -33.83 -35.32
C ILE A 289 -34.95 -33.69 -36.84
N LYS A 290 -33.72 -33.55 -37.34
CA LYS A 290 -33.44 -33.39 -38.77
C LYS A 290 -32.04 -33.86 -39.10
N THR A 291 -31.90 -34.46 -40.27
CA THR A 291 -30.61 -34.73 -40.92
C THR A 291 -30.42 -33.70 -42.03
N GLN A 292 -29.18 -33.23 -42.21
CA GLN A 292 -28.79 -32.43 -43.36
C GLN A 292 -29.31 -33.10 -44.65
N PRO A 293 -29.95 -32.34 -45.55
CA PRO A 293 -30.50 -32.88 -46.79
C PRO A 293 -29.45 -33.63 -47.61
#